data_AF-X0UM46-F1
#
_entry.id   AF-X0UM46-F1
#
_cell.length_a   1.000
_cell.length_b   1.000
_cell.length_c   1.000
_cell.angle_alpha   90.00
_cell.angle_beta   90.00
_cell.angle_gamma   90.00
#
_symmetry.space_group_name_H-M   'P 1'
#
loop_
_entity.id
_entity.type
_entity.pdbx_description
1 polymer ?
#
loop_
_entity_poly.entity_id
_entity_poly.type
_entity_poly.pdbx_seq_one_letter_code
_entity_poly.pdbx_strand_id
1 'polypeptide(L)'
;LTENLWQAKKRKELELALFQNPLRIAIINFESFRIEAKKLAEAGFQMLIIDESAKVKDNRSLITKTLIEFSENMDYIYELSGNPAPNSEMEYFSQVKMVNPMLYGKSFYSFRNKYFYPAGYGGFKWKMKEEMREDFLEKLASISEVVRKEDVLDLPEKTLNIRKVHLNTVERKAYEIMKKDLVLEFNGREVIAANTAVKLMKLREGTSGFYLDEDSRVVSVGQSKLNELKELLDEIGDHQVIIWTHFHYEADMVERLFKDLSKKLIKIGQEPIAWGR
;
A
#
# COMPACT_ATOMS: atom_id res chain seq x y z
N LEU A 1 10.91 -14.32 25.32
CA LEU A 1 11.99 -13.94 24.39
C LEU A 1 11.32 -13.67 23.06
N THR A 2 11.26 -12.39 22.69
CA THR A 2 10.69 -11.91 21.44
C THR A 2 11.87 -11.55 20.57
N GLU A 3 12.02 -12.20 19.41
CA GLU A 3 13.11 -11.88 18.48
C GLU A 3 12.56 -11.07 17.31
N ASN A 4 13.19 -9.92 17.06
CA ASN A 4 12.87 -9.08 15.92
C ASN A 4 13.70 -9.54 14.71
N LEU A 5 13.11 -10.41 13.89
CA LEU A 5 13.79 -10.98 12.74
C LEU A 5 14.02 -9.97 11.60
N TRP A 6 13.46 -8.76 11.71
CA TRP A 6 13.74 -7.66 10.80
C TRP A 6 15.19 -7.17 10.88
N GLN A 7 15.82 -7.26 12.06
CA GLN A 7 17.20 -6.81 12.27
C GLN A 7 18.26 -7.89 12.01
N ALA A 8 17.87 -9.16 11.94
CA ALA A 8 18.75 -10.28 11.64
C ALA A 8 19.15 -10.26 10.16
N LYS A 9 20.10 -9.38 9.82
CA LYS A 9 20.55 -9.10 8.44
C LYS A 9 21.18 -10.31 7.73
N LYS A 10 21.50 -11.39 8.45
CA LYS A 10 22.15 -12.58 7.89
C LYS A 10 21.37 -13.87 8.20
N ARG A 11 21.21 -14.72 7.18
CA ARG A 11 20.55 -16.05 7.25
C ARG A 11 21.02 -16.94 8.41
N LYS A 12 22.29 -16.80 8.81
CA LYS A 12 22.91 -17.55 9.92
C LYS A 12 22.46 -17.04 11.31
N GLU A 13 22.13 -15.76 11.44
CA GLU A 13 21.60 -15.16 12.68
C GLU A 13 20.12 -15.56 12.87
N LEU A 14 19.35 -15.61 11.78
CA LEU A 14 18.00 -16.18 11.75
C LEU A 14 17.97 -17.65 12.20
N GLU A 15 18.88 -18.47 11.67
CA GLU A 15 19.01 -19.88 12.07
C GLU A 15 19.40 -20.01 13.55
N LEU A 16 20.29 -19.16 14.06
CA LEU A 16 20.64 -19.17 15.47
C LEU A 16 19.44 -18.79 16.36
N ALA A 17 18.70 -17.75 15.99
CA ALA A 17 17.55 -17.27 16.74
C ALA A 17 16.41 -18.30 16.75
N LEU A 18 16.08 -18.89 15.59
CA LEU A 18 14.97 -19.83 15.42
C LEU A 18 15.19 -21.17 16.14
N PHE A 19 16.44 -21.66 16.20
CA PHE A 19 16.72 -23.03 16.62
C PHE A 19 17.43 -23.17 17.99
N GLN A 20 17.97 -22.09 18.57
CA GLN A 20 18.68 -22.17 19.86
C GLN A 20 17.84 -21.78 21.09
N ASN A 21 16.73 -21.07 20.90
CA ASN A 21 15.78 -20.75 21.97
C ASN A 21 14.38 -21.16 21.52
N PRO A 22 13.50 -21.65 22.41
CA PRO A 22 12.09 -21.79 22.09
C PRO A 22 11.50 -20.40 21.90
N LEU A 23 11.60 -19.85 20.67
CA LEU A 23 11.04 -18.56 20.34
C LEU A 23 9.54 -18.61 20.54
N ARG A 24 9.04 -17.73 21.40
CA ARG A 24 7.60 -17.64 21.65
C ARG A 24 6.91 -16.75 20.61
N ILE A 25 7.65 -15.78 20.05
CA ILE A 25 7.13 -14.79 19.10
C ILE A 25 8.23 -14.46 18.09
N ALA A 26 7.87 -14.50 16.80
CA ALA A 26 8.71 -14.05 15.69
C ALA A 26 7.97 -12.96 14.90
N ILE A 27 8.65 -11.83 14.65
CA ILE A 27 8.10 -10.71 13.86
C ILE A 27 8.88 -10.62 12.55
N ILE A 28 8.17 -10.70 11.42
CA ILE A 28 8.76 -10.74 10.08
C ILE A 28 7.88 -9.99 9.07
N ASN A 29 8.49 -9.33 8.09
CA ASN A 29 7.76 -8.71 6.99
C ASN A 29 7.34 -9.75 5.93
N PHE A 30 6.43 -9.39 5.02
CA PHE A 30 5.91 -10.30 3.99
C PHE A 30 6.99 -10.81 3.03
N GLU A 31 7.92 -9.95 2.63
CA GLU A 31 8.96 -10.26 1.66
C GLU A 31 9.94 -11.32 2.19
N SER A 32 10.41 -11.14 3.42
CA SER A 32 11.27 -12.07 4.15
C SER A 32 10.52 -13.35 4.54
N PHE A 33 9.25 -13.24 4.96
CA PHE A 33 8.41 -14.40 5.26
C PHE A 33 8.35 -15.36 4.08
N ARG A 34 8.11 -14.85 2.86
CA ARG A 34 8.06 -15.67 1.65
C ARG A 34 9.33 -16.52 1.46
N ILE A 35 10.48 -16.00 1.87
CA ILE A 35 11.78 -16.67 1.70
C ILE A 35 12.00 -17.72 2.81
N GLU A 36 11.61 -17.40 4.05
CA GLU A 36 11.91 -18.21 5.23
C GLU A 36 10.74 -19.11 5.69
N ALA A 37 9.59 -19.09 5.02
CA ALA A 37 8.36 -19.79 5.43
C ALA A 37 8.55 -21.27 5.78
N LYS A 38 9.38 -22.00 5.02
CA LYS A 38 9.67 -23.42 5.30
C LYS A 38 10.36 -23.62 6.64
N LYS A 39 11.36 -22.79 6.95
CA LYS A 39 12.08 -22.85 8.23
C LYS A 39 11.19 -22.42 9.40
N LEU A 40 10.34 -21.42 9.17
CA LEU A 40 9.35 -21.00 10.16
C LEU A 40 8.36 -22.12 10.47
N ALA A 41 7.96 -22.91 9.47
CA ALA A 41 7.06 -24.04 9.68
C ALA A 41 7.74 -25.15 10.51
N GLU A 42 9.02 -25.42 10.25
CA GLU A 42 9.84 -26.36 11.06
C GLU A 42 10.05 -25.89 12.51
N ALA A 43 9.98 -24.59 12.78
CA ALA A 43 10.11 -24.04 14.12
C ALA A 43 8.90 -24.30 15.04
N GLY A 44 7.79 -24.83 14.51
CA GLY A 44 6.66 -25.31 15.31
C GLY A 44 5.75 -24.20 15.87
N PHE A 45 5.63 -23.07 15.18
CA PHE A 45 4.63 -22.05 15.53
C PHE A 45 3.21 -22.59 15.37
N GLN A 46 2.34 -22.24 16.32
CA GLN A 46 0.91 -22.64 16.34
C GLN A 46 -0.03 -21.49 15.98
N MET A 47 0.48 -20.26 15.94
CA MET A 47 -0.32 -19.05 15.72
C MET A 47 0.30 -18.18 14.64
N LEU A 48 -0.55 -17.73 13.72
CA LEU A 48 -0.22 -16.77 12.68
C LEU A 48 -1.04 -15.49 12.87
N ILE A 49 -0.35 -14.35 12.95
CA ILE A 49 -0.97 -13.02 12.98
C ILE A 49 -0.51 -12.27 11.74
N ILE A 50 -1.47 -11.83 10.91
CA ILE A 50 -1.21 -11.09 9.68
C ILE A 50 -1.72 -9.67 9.86
N ASP A 51 -0.80 -8.74 10.07
CA ASP A 51 -1.11 -7.31 10.04
C ASP A 51 -1.19 -6.78 8.59
N GLU A 52 -2.13 -5.88 8.35
CA GLU A 52 -2.52 -5.41 7.02
C GLU A 52 -2.83 -6.54 6.03
N SER A 53 -3.77 -7.42 6.41
CA SER A 53 -4.19 -8.62 5.63
C SER A 53 -4.65 -8.31 4.21
N ALA A 54 -4.97 -7.04 3.90
CA ALA A 54 -5.24 -6.58 2.54
C ALA A 54 -4.08 -6.88 1.57
N LYS A 55 -2.84 -7.07 2.06
CA LYS A 55 -1.72 -7.54 1.24
C LYS A 55 -1.93 -8.95 0.67
N VAL A 56 -2.81 -9.75 1.28
CA VAL A 56 -3.07 -11.15 0.94
C VAL A 56 -4.24 -11.31 -0.05
N LYS A 57 -4.80 -10.21 -0.56
CA LYS A 57 -5.99 -10.18 -1.43
C LYS A 57 -5.89 -10.89 -2.78
N ASP A 58 -4.70 -10.98 -3.39
CA ASP A 58 -4.52 -11.65 -4.70
C ASP A 58 -4.07 -13.10 -4.51
N ASN A 59 -5.00 -14.04 -4.73
CA ASN A 59 -4.75 -15.49 -4.62
C ASN A 59 -3.70 -16.04 -5.61
N ARG A 60 -3.30 -15.28 -6.62
CA ARG A 60 -2.23 -15.67 -7.57
C ARG A 60 -0.86 -15.27 -7.06
N SER A 61 -0.78 -14.32 -6.13
CA SER A 61 0.48 -13.81 -5.62
C SER A 61 1.24 -14.92 -4.88
N LEU A 62 2.57 -14.93 -5.02
CA LEU A 62 3.42 -15.92 -4.34
C LEU A 62 3.30 -15.82 -2.83
N ILE A 63 3.20 -14.60 -2.30
CA ILE A 63 3.07 -14.36 -0.87
C ILE A 63 1.75 -14.93 -0.33
N THR A 64 0.62 -14.70 -1.01
CA THR A 64 -0.67 -15.25 -0.61
C THR A 64 -0.67 -16.78 -0.64
N LYS A 65 -0.10 -17.39 -1.69
CA LYS A 65 0.00 -18.85 -1.77
C LYS A 65 0.83 -19.43 -0.63
N THR A 66 1.96 -18.79 -0.31
CA THR A 66 2.85 -19.20 0.77
C THR A 66 2.15 -19.09 2.13
N LEU A 67 1.42 -18.00 2.38
CA LEU A 67 0.67 -17.81 3.61
C LEU A 67 -0.47 -18.82 3.75
N ILE A 68 -1.20 -19.11 2.66
CA ILE A 68 -2.25 -20.14 2.67
C ILE A 68 -1.66 -21.50 3.04
N GLU A 69 -0.58 -21.92 2.40
CA GLU A 69 0.09 -23.19 2.72
C GLU A 69 0.62 -23.21 4.16
N PHE A 70 1.22 -22.11 4.62
CA PHE A 70 1.71 -21.99 5.99
C PHE A 70 0.59 -22.07 7.03
N SER A 71 -0.56 -21.45 6.74
CA SER A 71 -1.73 -21.41 7.61
C SER A 71 -2.37 -22.79 7.85
N GLU A 72 -2.17 -23.76 6.95
CA GLU A 72 -2.70 -25.12 7.10
C GLU A 72 -2.12 -25.87 8.33
N ASN A 73 -0.98 -25.41 8.86
CA ASN A 73 -0.33 -25.99 10.03
C ASN A 73 -0.50 -25.14 11.31
N MET A 74 -1.40 -24.15 11.29
CA MET A 74 -1.63 -23.24 12.42
C MET A 74 -2.94 -23.60 13.14
N ASP A 75 -2.92 -23.57 14.48
CA ASP A 75 -4.12 -23.74 15.30
C ASP A 75 -4.94 -22.46 15.37
N TYR A 76 -4.25 -21.30 15.31
CA TYR A 76 -4.87 -19.98 15.44
C TYR A 76 -4.38 -19.04 14.34
N ILE A 77 -5.32 -18.38 13.67
CA ILE A 77 -5.04 -17.44 12.58
C ILE A 77 -5.82 -16.15 12.87
N TYR A 78 -5.10 -15.04 12.96
CA TYR A 78 -5.67 -13.71 13.11
C TYR A 78 -5.25 -12.82 11.95
N GLU A 79 -6.23 -12.20 11.31
CA GLU A 79 -6.03 -11.24 10.24
C GLU A 79 -6.48 -9.86 10.72
N LEU A 80 -5.61 -8.87 10.58
CA LEU A 80 -5.86 -7.50 11.01
C LEU A 80 -5.82 -6.58 9.79
N SER A 81 -6.89 -5.81 9.59
CA SER A 81 -6.92 -4.80 8.52
C SER A 81 -8.03 -3.79 8.75
N GLY A 82 -7.75 -2.52 8.48
CA GLY A 82 -8.77 -1.47 8.42
C GLY A 82 -9.61 -1.50 7.14
N ASN A 83 -9.13 -2.16 6.08
CA ASN A 83 -9.84 -2.32 4.81
C ASN A 83 -9.38 -3.61 4.10
N PRO A 84 -9.84 -4.79 4.53
CA PRO A 84 -9.36 -6.09 4.04
C PRO A 84 -9.63 -6.36 2.55
N ALA A 85 -10.67 -5.76 1.97
CA ALA A 85 -11.06 -5.95 0.57
C ALA A 85 -11.23 -4.58 -0.14
N PRO A 86 -10.14 -3.87 -0.44
CA PRO A 86 -10.20 -2.47 -0.89
C PRO A 86 -10.79 -2.28 -2.30
N ASN A 87 -10.78 -3.29 -3.16
CA ASN A 87 -11.23 -3.15 -4.55
C ASN A 87 -12.47 -3.98 -4.88
N SER A 88 -12.63 -5.15 -4.27
CA SER A 88 -13.73 -6.07 -4.57
C SER A 88 -13.91 -7.07 -3.43
N GLU A 89 -15.16 -7.43 -3.13
CA GLU A 89 -15.50 -8.45 -2.13
C GLU A 89 -14.93 -9.84 -2.47
N MET A 90 -14.51 -10.08 -3.72
CA MET A 90 -13.78 -11.30 -4.08
C MET A 90 -12.42 -11.43 -3.34
N GLU A 91 -11.84 -10.31 -2.90
CA GLU A 91 -10.56 -10.24 -2.20
C GLU A 91 -10.61 -10.89 -0.80
N TYR A 92 -11.81 -11.11 -0.25
CA TYR A 92 -12.00 -11.88 0.99
C TYR A 92 -11.72 -13.38 0.81
N PHE A 93 -11.68 -13.90 -0.41
CA PHE A 93 -11.55 -15.33 -0.62
C PHE A 93 -10.27 -15.92 0.00
N SER A 94 -9.12 -15.31 -0.25
CA SER A 94 -7.84 -15.81 0.27
C SER A 94 -7.77 -15.71 1.79
N GLN A 95 -8.30 -14.63 2.34
CA GLN A 95 -8.43 -14.35 3.76
C GLN A 95 -9.28 -15.43 4.46
N VAL A 96 -10.53 -15.59 4.02
CA VAL A 96 -11.44 -16.62 4.53
C VAL A 96 -10.88 -18.03 4.31
N LYS A 97 -10.15 -18.27 3.21
CA LYS A 97 -9.53 -19.58 2.96
C LYS A 97 -8.45 -19.94 3.98
N MET A 98 -7.71 -18.95 4.50
CA MET A 98 -6.73 -19.19 5.57
C MET A 98 -7.45 -19.48 6.89
N VAL A 99 -8.41 -18.64 7.28
CA VAL A 99 -9.10 -18.78 8.56
C VAL A 99 -10.03 -20.00 8.61
N ASN A 100 -10.89 -20.17 7.60
CA ASN A 100 -11.82 -21.29 7.51
C ASN A 100 -12.19 -21.60 6.04
N PRO A 101 -11.49 -22.54 5.39
CA PRO A 101 -11.73 -22.87 3.98
C PRO A 101 -13.09 -23.52 3.69
N MET A 102 -13.86 -23.90 4.71
CA MET A 102 -15.17 -24.53 4.54
C MET A 102 -16.28 -23.53 4.23
N LEU A 103 -16.14 -22.25 4.61
CA LEU A 103 -17.18 -21.24 4.43
C LEU A 103 -17.45 -20.91 2.95
N TYR A 104 -16.37 -20.66 2.21
CA TYR A 104 -16.42 -20.29 0.79
C TYR A 104 -15.90 -21.39 -0.14
N GLY A 105 -15.38 -22.48 0.42
CA GLY A 105 -14.79 -23.60 -0.31
C GLY A 105 -13.34 -23.35 -0.72
N LYS A 106 -12.66 -24.41 -1.17
CA LYS A 106 -11.22 -24.38 -1.48
C LYS A 106 -10.88 -23.77 -2.84
N SER A 107 -11.85 -23.72 -3.75
CA SER A 107 -11.70 -23.28 -5.15
C SER A 107 -12.20 -21.86 -5.35
N PHE A 108 -11.29 -20.97 -5.75
CA PHE A 108 -11.65 -19.58 -6.08
C PHE A 108 -12.68 -19.50 -7.20
N TYR A 109 -12.56 -20.35 -8.22
CA TYR A 109 -13.49 -20.33 -9.34
C TYR A 109 -14.90 -20.75 -8.93
N SER A 110 -15.02 -21.75 -8.05
CA SER A 110 -16.31 -22.18 -7.51
C SER A 110 -16.93 -21.10 -6.63
N PHE A 111 -16.14 -20.50 -5.74
CA PHE A 111 -16.54 -19.34 -4.94
C PHE A 111 -17.03 -18.18 -5.82
N ARG A 112 -16.22 -17.77 -6.80
CA ARG A 112 -16.53 -16.67 -7.69
C ARG A 112 -17.82 -16.93 -8.48
N ASN A 113 -17.96 -18.11 -9.06
CA ASN A 113 -19.15 -18.45 -9.84
C ASN A 113 -20.41 -18.60 -8.97
N LYS A 114 -20.26 -18.94 -7.69
CA LYS A 114 -21.36 -18.99 -6.72
C LYS A 114 -21.85 -17.57 -6.41
N TYR A 115 -20.96 -16.71 -5.91
CA TYR A 115 -21.32 -15.39 -5.36
C TYR A 115 -21.33 -14.25 -6.37
N PHE A 116 -20.67 -14.40 -7.51
CA PHE A 116 -20.48 -13.31 -8.48
C PHE A 116 -20.89 -13.73 -9.89
N TYR A 117 -21.18 -12.74 -10.72
CA TYR A 117 -21.46 -12.91 -12.15
C TYR A 117 -20.60 -11.95 -12.99
N PRO A 118 -20.23 -12.33 -14.22
CA PRO A 118 -19.49 -11.45 -15.12
C PRO A 118 -20.38 -10.27 -15.55
N ALA A 119 -19.86 -9.06 -15.48
CA ALA A 119 -20.54 -7.82 -15.82
C ALA A 119 -19.69 -6.94 -16.74
N GLY A 120 -20.34 -6.11 -17.56
CA GLY A 120 -19.69 -5.15 -18.45
C GLY A 120 -19.13 -5.75 -19.74
N TYR A 121 -18.64 -4.87 -20.62
CA TYR A 121 -18.08 -5.25 -21.92
C TYR A 121 -16.77 -6.02 -21.74
N GLY A 122 -16.67 -7.21 -22.34
CA GLY A 122 -15.48 -8.07 -22.30
C GLY A 122 -15.39 -9.06 -21.13
N GLY A 123 -16.36 -9.11 -20.21
CA GLY A 123 -16.44 -10.16 -19.17
C GLY A 123 -15.34 -10.13 -18.09
N PHE A 124 -14.56 -9.04 -18.02
CA PHE A 124 -13.45 -8.90 -17.06
C PHE A 124 -13.87 -8.33 -15.71
N LYS A 125 -15.03 -7.68 -15.61
CA LYS A 125 -15.57 -7.20 -14.33
C LYS A 125 -16.53 -8.23 -13.76
N TRP A 126 -16.52 -8.36 -12.44
CA TRP A 126 -17.40 -9.25 -11.71
C TRP A 126 -18.20 -8.44 -10.71
N LYS A 127 -19.48 -8.76 -10.56
CA LYS A 127 -20.38 -8.12 -9.60
C LYS A 127 -20.97 -9.17 -8.68
N MET A 128 -21.17 -8.80 -7.42
CA MET A 128 -21.88 -9.62 -6.44
C MET A 128 -23.31 -9.88 -6.93
N LYS A 129 -23.74 -11.14 -6.83
CA LYS A 129 -25.14 -11.54 -7.01
C LYS A 129 -25.92 -11.08 -5.77
N GLU A 130 -26.97 -10.29 -5.97
CA GLU A 130 -27.70 -9.69 -4.85
C GLU A 130 -28.37 -10.77 -3.98
N GLU A 131 -28.89 -11.82 -4.61
CA GLU A 131 -29.49 -12.97 -3.95
C GLU A 131 -28.52 -13.80 -3.10
N MET A 132 -27.21 -13.63 -3.31
CA MET A 132 -26.16 -14.31 -2.54
C MET A 132 -25.49 -13.40 -1.51
N ARG A 133 -25.86 -12.12 -1.44
CA ARG A 133 -25.21 -11.12 -0.60
C ARG A 133 -25.35 -11.44 0.88
N GLU A 134 -26.54 -11.85 1.30
CA GLU A 134 -26.83 -12.23 2.69
C GLU A 134 -26.01 -13.47 3.11
N ASP A 135 -26.09 -14.59 2.37
CA ASP A 135 -25.27 -15.79 2.61
C ASP A 135 -23.76 -15.50 2.64
N PHE A 136 -23.30 -14.57 1.78
CA PHE A 136 -21.91 -14.14 1.78
C PHE A 136 -21.53 -13.43 3.09
N LEU A 137 -22.32 -12.43 3.49
CA LEU A 137 -22.04 -11.59 4.65
C LEU A 137 -22.21 -12.34 5.97
N GLU A 138 -23.22 -13.20 6.10
CA GLU A 138 -23.41 -14.01 7.31
C GLU A 138 -22.21 -14.92 7.58
N LYS A 139 -21.69 -15.56 6.52
CA LYS A 139 -20.49 -16.39 6.63
C LYS A 139 -19.26 -15.57 7.00
N LEU A 140 -19.08 -14.40 6.38
CA LEU A 140 -17.97 -13.52 6.74
C LEU A 140 -18.09 -13.06 8.20
N ALA A 141 -19.28 -12.67 8.63
CA ALA A 141 -19.56 -12.22 10.00
C ALA A 141 -19.27 -13.32 11.03
N SER A 142 -19.48 -14.60 10.68
CA SER A 142 -19.20 -15.72 11.59
C SER A 142 -17.71 -15.88 11.99
N ILE A 143 -16.81 -15.21 11.27
CA ILE A 143 -15.35 -15.26 11.52
C ILE A 143 -14.71 -13.87 11.60
N SER A 144 -15.50 -12.81 11.71
CA SER A 144 -14.97 -11.43 11.72
C SER A 144 -15.59 -10.60 12.81
N GLU A 145 -14.75 -9.73 13.38
CA GLU A 145 -15.13 -8.72 14.35
C GLU A 145 -14.78 -7.36 13.75
N VAL A 146 -15.75 -6.45 13.71
CA VAL A 146 -15.57 -5.11 13.10
C VAL A 146 -15.95 -4.06 14.11
N VAL A 147 -15.00 -3.18 14.42
CA VAL A 147 -15.20 -2.04 15.31
C VAL A 147 -15.18 -0.77 14.47
N ARG A 148 -16.27 0.00 14.48
CA ARG A 148 -16.30 1.28 13.79
C ARG A 148 -15.76 2.37 14.70
N LYS A 149 -15.11 3.38 14.12
CA LYS A 149 -14.59 4.51 14.89
C LYS A 149 -15.67 5.23 15.69
N GLU A 150 -16.86 5.37 15.12
CA GLU A 150 -18.03 5.98 15.76
C GLU A 150 -18.50 5.23 17.02
N ASP A 151 -18.23 3.93 17.12
CA ASP A 151 -18.65 3.10 18.26
C ASP A 151 -17.69 3.18 19.45
N VAL A 152 -16.44 3.64 19.24
CA VAL A 152 -15.36 3.56 20.24
C VAL A 152 -14.57 4.85 20.46
N LEU A 153 -14.66 5.83 19.55
CA LEU A 153 -13.88 7.06 19.64
C LEU A 153 -14.77 8.28 19.43
N ASP A 154 -14.67 9.24 20.33
CA ASP A 154 -15.17 10.60 20.15
C ASP A 154 -14.08 11.44 19.46
N LEU A 155 -13.99 11.33 18.13
CA LEU A 155 -13.06 12.11 17.33
C LEU A 155 -13.73 13.40 16.81
N PRO A 156 -13.03 14.53 16.78
CA PRO A 156 -13.54 15.73 16.14
C PRO A 156 -13.82 15.48 14.66
N GLU A 157 -14.78 16.21 14.09
CA GLU A 157 -15.12 16.08 12.67
C GLU A 157 -13.90 16.33 11.78
N LYS A 158 -13.74 15.49 10.76
CA LYS A 158 -12.70 15.67 9.75
C LYS A 158 -13.13 16.72 8.73
N THR A 159 -12.48 17.87 8.73
CA THR A 159 -12.64 18.87 7.66
C THR A 159 -11.83 18.46 6.43
N LEU A 160 -12.48 18.39 5.25
CA LEU A 160 -11.83 18.18 3.96
C LEU A 160 -11.73 19.49 3.19
N ASN A 161 -10.52 20.06 3.08
CA ASN A 161 -10.26 21.28 2.33
C ASN A 161 -9.50 20.95 1.03
N ILE A 162 -10.12 21.21 -0.12
CA ILE A 162 -9.50 21.00 -1.44
C ILE A 162 -8.96 22.33 -1.96
N ARG A 163 -7.63 22.49 -2.00
CA ARG A 163 -6.96 23.67 -2.58
C ARG A 163 -6.64 23.41 -4.06
N LYS A 164 -7.16 24.27 -4.94
CA LYS A 164 -6.91 24.19 -6.38
C LYS A 164 -5.65 24.99 -6.71
N VAL A 165 -4.61 24.30 -7.14
CA VAL A 165 -3.36 24.92 -7.61
C VAL A 165 -3.45 25.16 -9.11
N HIS A 166 -3.15 26.37 -9.55
CA HIS A 166 -3.03 26.71 -10.96
C HIS A 166 -1.57 26.62 -11.40
N LEU A 167 -1.32 25.82 -12.44
CA LEU A 167 -0.01 25.75 -13.07
C LEU A 167 0.35 27.09 -13.70
N ASN A 168 1.60 27.51 -13.54
CA ASN A 168 2.11 28.68 -14.22
C ASN A 168 2.20 28.43 -15.74
N THR A 169 2.46 29.48 -16.53
CA THR A 169 2.47 29.38 -18.00
C THR A 169 3.46 28.35 -18.53
N VAL A 170 4.63 28.20 -17.90
CA VAL A 170 5.68 27.25 -18.33
C VAL A 170 5.24 25.81 -18.04
N GLU A 171 4.82 25.53 -16.81
CA GLU A 171 4.31 24.22 -16.39
C GLU A 171 3.10 23.79 -17.21
N ARG A 172 2.15 24.71 -17.43
CA ARG A 172 0.93 24.45 -18.21
C ARG A 172 1.27 24.11 -19.65
N LYS A 173 2.21 24.82 -20.27
CA LYS A 173 2.67 24.53 -21.63
C LYS A 173 3.34 23.16 -21.70
N ALA A 174 4.23 22.84 -20.75
CA ALA A 174 4.88 21.53 -20.69
C ALA A 174 3.86 20.40 -20.50
N TYR A 175 2.85 20.60 -19.65
CA TYR A 175 1.77 19.65 -19.41
C TYR A 175 0.93 19.38 -20.67
N GLU A 176 0.50 20.42 -21.40
CA GLU A 176 -0.29 20.25 -22.61
C GLU A 176 0.51 19.59 -23.75
N ILE A 177 1.81 19.90 -23.88
CA ILE A 177 2.71 19.21 -24.82
C ILE A 177 2.79 17.72 -24.47
N MET A 178 3.14 17.37 -23.23
CA MET A 178 3.23 15.97 -22.79
C MET A 178 1.90 15.22 -23.00
N LYS A 179 0.77 15.86 -22.72
CA LYS A 179 -0.56 15.28 -22.86
C LYS A 179 -0.91 14.96 -24.31
N LYS A 180 -0.52 15.84 -25.23
CA LYS A 180 -0.86 15.77 -26.66
C LYS A 180 0.14 14.90 -27.43
N ASP A 181 1.42 15.19 -27.26
CA ASP A 181 2.48 14.74 -28.16
C ASP A 181 3.27 13.55 -27.59
N LEU A 182 3.05 13.18 -26.31
CA LEU A 182 3.76 12.11 -25.58
C LEU A 182 5.27 12.31 -25.42
N VAL A 183 5.81 13.37 -26.01
CA VAL A 183 7.21 13.73 -25.96
C VAL A 183 7.30 15.19 -25.56
N LEU A 184 8.20 15.50 -24.64
CA LEU A 184 8.49 16.85 -24.19
C LEU A 184 9.99 17.07 -24.25
N GLU A 185 10.42 18.07 -25.02
CA GLU A 185 11.77 18.60 -24.93
C GLU A 185 11.76 19.81 -23.97
N PHE A 186 12.57 19.75 -22.91
CA PHE A 186 12.66 20.82 -21.92
C PHE A 186 14.11 20.95 -21.42
N ASN A 187 14.65 22.17 -21.49
CA ASN A 187 16.05 22.46 -21.12
C ASN A 187 17.08 21.52 -21.77
N GLY A 188 16.89 21.19 -23.05
CA GLY A 188 17.79 20.32 -23.81
C GLY A 188 17.72 18.84 -23.42
N ARG A 189 16.65 18.42 -22.73
CA ARG A 189 16.39 17.03 -22.37
C ARG A 189 15.05 16.59 -22.93
N GLU A 190 15.00 15.35 -23.38
CA GLU A 190 13.81 14.73 -23.91
C GLU A 190 13.15 13.84 -22.85
N VAL A 191 11.83 13.96 -22.70
CA VAL A 191 11.00 13.15 -21.82
C VAL A 191 9.96 12.44 -22.69
N ILE A 192 9.94 11.12 -22.64
CA ILE A 192 9.10 10.29 -23.51
C ILE A 192 8.09 9.48 -22.68
N ALA A 193 6.84 9.44 -23.14
CA ALA A 193 5.77 8.59 -22.63
C ALA A 193 5.46 7.46 -23.61
N ALA A 194 6.10 6.30 -23.41
CA ALA A 194 6.02 5.16 -24.34
C ALA A 194 4.61 4.55 -24.52
N ASN A 195 3.69 4.78 -23.58
CA ASN A 195 2.30 4.32 -23.68
C ASN A 195 1.36 5.16 -22.79
N THR A 196 0.06 4.88 -22.86
CA THR A 196 -0.98 5.62 -22.11
C THR A 196 -0.79 5.56 -20.59
N ALA A 197 -0.30 4.45 -20.03
CA ALA A 197 -0.06 4.34 -18.59
C ALA A 197 1.15 5.19 -18.16
N VAL A 198 2.24 5.15 -18.94
CA VAL A 198 3.41 6.01 -18.74
C VAL A 198 3.01 7.48 -18.88
N LYS A 199 2.15 7.83 -19.86
CA LYS A 199 1.62 9.19 -20.01
C LYS A 199 0.92 9.68 -18.76
N LEU A 200 0.03 8.88 -18.16
CA LEU A 200 -0.63 9.26 -16.91
C LEU A 200 0.38 9.50 -15.79
N MET A 201 1.45 8.69 -15.72
CA MET A 201 2.54 8.94 -14.76
C MET A 201 3.27 10.25 -15.04
N LYS A 202 3.67 10.50 -16.30
CA LYS A 202 4.34 11.74 -16.71
C LYS A 202 3.49 12.98 -16.43
N LEU A 203 2.19 12.93 -16.69
CA LEU A 203 1.29 14.03 -16.35
C LEU A 203 1.24 14.30 -14.83
N ARG A 204 1.35 13.27 -13.98
CA ARG A 204 1.46 13.43 -12.52
C ARG A 204 2.81 13.97 -12.08
N GLU A 205 3.91 13.59 -12.74
CA GLU A 205 5.21 14.23 -12.54
C GLU A 205 5.10 15.72 -12.86
N GLY A 206 4.55 16.07 -14.04
CA GLY A 206 4.43 17.45 -14.50
C GLY A 206 3.60 18.34 -13.60
N THR A 207 2.47 17.84 -13.07
CA THR A 207 1.67 18.60 -12.06
C THR A 207 2.35 18.70 -10.70
N SER A 208 3.40 17.91 -10.46
CA SER A 208 4.27 17.99 -9.29
C SER A 208 5.52 18.85 -9.55
N GLY A 209 5.61 19.50 -10.72
CA GLY A 209 6.67 20.46 -11.04
C GLY A 209 7.93 19.87 -11.65
N PHE A 210 7.94 18.59 -12.04
CA PHE A 210 9.11 17.94 -12.64
C PHE A 210 8.74 16.87 -13.67
N TYR A 211 9.74 16.34 -14.38
CA TYR A 211 9.65 15.11 -15.15
C TYR A 211 10.91 14.27 -14.93
N LEU A 212 10.83 12.96 -15.12
CA LEU A 212 12.01 12.11 -15.27
C LEU A 212 12.30 11.87 -16.76
N ASP A 213 13.53 12.08 -17.21
CA ASP A 213 13.94 11.62 -18.54
C ASP A 213 14.17 10.11 -18.58
N GLU A 214 14.57 9.56 -19.72
CA GLU A 214 14.82 8.12 -19.90
C GLU A 214 15.96 7.60 -19.01
N ASP A 215 16.93 8.46 -18.67
CA ASP A 215 18.03 8.17 -17.75
C ASP A 215 17.62 8.31 -16.27
N SER A 216 16.33 8.47 -15.98
CA SER A 216 15.78 8.73 -14.64
C SER A 216 16.32 10.00 -13.98
N ARG A 217 16.79 10.97 -14.77
CA ARG A 217 17.27 12.25 -14.27
C ARG A 217 16.12 13.24 -14.22
N VAL A 218 16.16 14.13 -13.24
CA VAL A 218 15.08 15.09 -13.02
C VAL A 218 15.19 16.29 -13.95
N VAL A 219 14.08 16.61 -14.60
CA VAL A 219 13.83 17.81 -15.40
C VAL A 219 12.84 18.68 -14.65
N SER A 220 13.33 19.69 -13.92
CA SER A 220 12.46 20.59 -13.15
C SER A 220 11.74 21.57 -14.09
N VAL A 221 10.41 21.64 -14.00
CA VAL A 221 9.57 22.50 -14.87
C VAL A 221 8.87 23.63 -14.11
N GLY A 222 8.71 23.51 -12.79
CA GLY A 222 8.17 24.57 -11.97
C GLY A 222 7.94 24.17 -10.52
N GLN A 223 7.30 25.06 -9.76
CA GLN A 223 7.12 24.94 -8.32
C GLN A 223 5.73 25.40 -7.86
N SER A 224 4.73 25.53 -8.74
CA SER A 224 3.44 26.15 -8.35
C SER A 224 2.76 25.43 -7.18
N LYS A 225 2.84 24.09 -7.14
CA LYS A 225 2.33 23.29 -6.03
C LYS A 225 3.15 23.45 -4.75
N LEU A 226 4.47 23.61 -4.86
CA LEU A 226 5.35 23.85 -3.72
C LEU A 226 5.14 25.25 -3.13
N ASN A 227 4.86 26.24 -3.96
CA ASN A 227 4.53 27.60 -3.55
C ASN A 227 3.20 27.63 -2.79
N GLU A 228 2.16 26.97 -3.29
CA GLU A 228 0.89 26.83 -2.56
C GLU A 228 1.11 26.12 -1.20
N LEU A 229 1.94 25.07 -1.18
CA LEU A 229 2.27 24.39 0.08
C LEU A 229 2.94 25.35 1.07
N LYS A 230 3.83 26.23 0.60
CA LYS A 230 4.45 27.26 1.45
C LYS A 230 3.39 28.17 2.07
N GLU A 231 2.48 28.71 1.26
CA GLU A 231 1.38 29.56 1.74
C GLU A 231 0.50 28.82 2.75
N LEU A 232 0.17 27.57 2.49
CA LEU A 232 -0.59 26.73 3.41
C LEU A 232 0.15 26.49 4.74
N LEU A 233 1.46 26.28 4.71
CA LEU A 233 2.26 26.10 5.93
C LEU A 233 2.37 27.38 6.76
N ASP A 234 2.32 28.54 6.12
CA ASP A 234 2.26 29.84 6.80
C ASP A 234 0.87 30.04 7.44
N GLU A 235 -0.21 29.68 6.76
CA GLU A 235 -1.58 29.70 7.32
C GLU A 235 -1.76 28.74 8.50
N ILE A 236 -1.17 27.54 8.44
CA ILE A 236 -1.23 26.53 9.51
C ILE A 236 -0.36 26.96 10.72
N GLY A 237 0.68 27.77 10.52
CA GLY A 237 1.56 28.22 11.60
C GLY A 237 2.40 27.10 12.20
N ASP A 238 2.28 26.89 13.51
CA ASP A 238 3.14 26.00 14.30
C ASP A 238 2.52 24.61 14.56
N HIS A 239 1.37 24.30 13.95
CA HIS A 239 0.76 22.99 14.09
C HIS A 239 1.56 21.90 13.35
N GLN A 240 1.53 20.69 13.91
CA GLN A 240 2.14 19.53 13.28
C GLN A 240 1.39 19.16 12.00
N VAL A 241 2.15 18.96 10.92
CA VAL A 241 1.62 18.57 9.60
C VAL A 241 2.21 17.25 9.15
N ILE A 242 1.39 16.46 8.45
CA ILE A 242 1.82 15.25 7.73
C ILE A 242 1.62 15.51 6.24
N ILE A 243 2.70 15.46 5.46
CA ILE A 243 2.70 15.72 4.02
C ILE A 243 3.00 14.42 3.30
N TRP A 244 2.04 13.95 2.49
CA TRP A 244 2.18 12.77 1.66
C TRP A 244 2.58 13.18 0.25
N THR A 245 3.66 12.60 -0.27
CA THR A 245 4.17 12.83 -1.62
C THR A 245 4.14 11.54 -2.42
N HIS A 246 3.95 11.64 -3.73
CA HIS A 246 3.97 10.44 -4.59
C HIS A 246 5.37 10.08 -5.10
N PHE A 247 6.29 11.04 -5.09
CA PHE A 247 7.60 10.89 -5.71
C PHE A 247 8.71 11.28 -4.73
N HIS A 248 9.85 10.57 -4.78
CA HIS A 248 11.00 10.90 -3.94
C HIS A 248 11.52 12.32 -4.21
N TYR A 249 11.56 12.75 -5.47
CA TYR A 249 11.96 14.12 -5.80
C TYR A 249 11.01 15.17 -5.19
N GLU A 250 9.70 14.92 -5.17
CA GLU A 250 8.74 15.80 -4.50
C GLU A 250 9.01 15.87 -3.00
N ALA A 251 9.31 14.73 -2.35
CA ALA A 251 9.71 14.70 -0.94
C ALA A 251 11.02 15.47 -0.68
N ASP A 252 12.00 15.37 -1.56
CA ASP A 252 13.26 16.11 -1.47
C ASP A 252 13.03 17.63 -1.59
N MET A 253 12.11 18.05 -2.46
CA MET A 253 11.74 19.46 -2.62
C MET A 253 11.00 20.01 -1.40
N VAL A 254 10.09 19.22 -0.81
CA VAL A 254 9.44 19.57 0.47
C VAL A 254 10.49 19.66 1.59
N GLU A 255 11.45 18.74 1.64
CA GLU A 255 12.53 18.78 2.62
C GLU A 255 13.36 20.06 2.51
N ARG A 256 13.70 20.48 1.28
CA ARG A 256 14.39 21.76 1.04
C ARG A 256 13.56 22.95 1.51
N LEU A 257 12.26 22.97 1.19
CA LEU A 257 11.35 24.03 1.66
C LEU A 257 11.35 24.14 3.19
N PHE A 258 11.28 23.02 3.92
CA PHE A 258 11.32 23.04 5.39
C PHE A 258 12.66 23.55 5.94
N LYS A 259 13.78 23.20 5.29
CA LYS A 259 15.11 23.74 5.63
C LYS A 259 15.17 25.25 5.43
N ASP A 260 14.68 25.75 4.30
CA ASP A 260 14.65 27.19 3.99
C ASP A 260 13.76 27.97 4.99
N LEU A 261 12.66 27.36 5.43
CA LEU A 261 11.77 27.90 6.46
C LEU A 261 12.29 27.70 7.89
N SER A 262 13.45 27.05 8.09
CA SER A 262 13.99 26.69 9.40
C SER A 262 13.00 25.89 10.29
N LYS A 263 12.10 25.10 9.68
CA LYS A 263 11.14 24.25 10.38
C LYS A 263 11.71 22.83 10.56
N LYS A 264 11.40 22.18 11.68
CA LYS A 264 11.78 20.78 11.93
C LYS A 264 10.98 19.84 11.03
N LEU A 265 11.63 18.81 10.51
CA LEU A 265 11.03 17.78 9.65
C LEU A 265 11.58 16.40 10.03
N ILE A 266 10.72 15.38 9.95
CA ILE A 266 11.11 13.97 9.93
C ILE A 266 10.66 13.40 8.59
N LYS A 267 11.60 12.87 7.81
CA LYS A 267 11.32 12.23 6.52
C LYS A 267 11.27 10.73 6.70
N ILE A 268 10.16 10.11 6.32
CA ILE A 268 9.91 8.68 6.46
C ILE A 268 9.95 8.02 5.08
N GLY A 269 10.63 6.87 4.94
CA GLY A 269 10.61 6.04 3.73
C GLY A 269 11.89 5.95 2.90
N GLN A 270 12.97 6.66 3.27
CA GLN A 270 14.31 6.48 2.65
C GLN A 270 15.26 5.61 3.47
N GLU A 271 15.00 5.43 4.77
CA GLU A 271 15.71 4.49 5.63
C GLU A 271 14.73 3.58 6.39
N PRO A 272 15.13 2.35 6.73
CA PRO A 272 14.34 1.47 7.58
C PRO A 272 14.09 2.16 8.93
N ILE A 273 12.82 2.42 9.27
CA ILE A 273 12.46 2.98 10.57
C ILE A 273 12.82 1.94 11.64
N ALA A 274 13.90 2.17 12.39
CA ALA A 274 14.20 1.39 13.57
C ALA A 274 13.22 1.79 14.68
N TRP A 275 12.13 1.04 14.82
CA TRP A 275 11.29 1.09 16.01
C TRP A 275 11.96 0.26 17.12
N GLY A 276 12.16 0.86 18.30
CA GLY A 276 12.67 0.18 19.49
C GLY A 276 14.12 0.51 19.85
N ARG A 277 14.28 1.45 20.77
CA ARG A 277 15.16 1.26 21.92
C ARG A 277 14.29 1.02 23.14
#